data_AF-A0A7H2RTJ9-F1
#
_entry.id   AF-A0A7H2RTJ9-F1
#
_cell.length_a   1.000
_cell.length_b   1.000
_cell.length_c   1.000
_cell.angle_alpha   90.00
_cell.angle_beta   90.00
_cell.angle_gamma   90.00
#
_symmetry.space_group_name_H-M   'P 1'
#
loop_
_entity.id
_entity.type
_entity.pdbx_description
1 polymer ?
#
loop_
_entity_poly.entity_id
_entity_poly.type
_entity_poly.pdbx_seq_one_letter_code
_entity_poly.pdbx_strand_id
1 'polypeptide(L)'
;MTPQQIELVKSTVPVLREHGVTLTTYFYKRMLNNSPELKNVFNLDDQTSLRQPRALAAAVLAYAENIENPTVLAKAVERITTKHVSLDIQPDQYAIVGDNLLHSISEVLNVPFESELIEAWKQAYLQLADILIGVEKQKYEQLESLKGGWAGWRSFEITQIDPLESGKRFTLKATDHEDVLTSPANAFISVKVQVPEQQLEQPKAFKFTEAQENNAYHVEVQPEENHTEFSVANILLEHYRVGDQVQVSAPLTL
;
A
#
# COMPACT_ATOMS: atom_id res chain seq x y z
N MET A 1 5.76 -13.66 22.59
CA MET A 1 4.72 -14.73 22.58
C MET A 1 5.19 -15.91 23.42
N THR A 2 4.26 -16.62 24.06
CA THR A 2 4.54 -17.88 24.78
C THR A 2 4.56 -19.07 23.81
N PRO A 3 5.18 -20.21 24.17
CA PRO A 3 5.13 -21.43 23.35
C PRO A 3 3.70 -21.89 23.02
N GLN A 4 2.79 -21.78 23.99
CA GLN A 4 1.36 -22.10 23.81
C GLN A 4 0.69 -21.19 22.77
N GLN A 5 0.95 -19.88 22.80
CA GLN A 5 0.41 -18.94 21.79
C GLN A 5 0.94 -19.26 20.39
N ILE A 6 2.23 -19.62 20.27
CA ILE A 6 2.83 -20.03 19.00
C ILE A 6 2.14 -21.29 18.46
N GLU A 7 1.89 -22.29 19.30
CA GLU A 7 1.20 -23.51 18.92
C GLU A 7 -0.24 -23.23 18.45
N LEU A 8 -0.99 -22.39 19.18
CA LEU A 8 -2.35 -21.97 18.81
C LEU A 8 -2.39 -21.33 17.42
N VAL A 9 -1.49 -20.38 17.16
CA VAL A 9 -1.38 -19.73 15.84
C VAL A 9 -1.02 -20.75 14.76
N LYS A 10 0.02 -21.56 14.96
CA LYS A 10 0.47 -22.56 13.97
C LYS A 10 -0.62 -23.59 13.65
N SER A 11 -1.39 -24.03 14.64
CA SER A 11 -2.44 -25.05 14.46
C SER A 11 -3.62 -24.55 13.61
N THR A 12 -3.85 -23.23 13.56
CA THR A 12 -5.00 -22.62 12.87
C THR A 12 -4.66 -22.02 11.52
N VAL A 13 -3.36 -21.85 11.20
CA VAL A 13 -2.86 -21.43 9.89
C VAL A 13 -3.43 -22.27 8.72
N PRO A 14 -3.48 -23.61 8.76
CA PRO A 14 -4.02 -24.39 7.65
C PRO A 14 -5.49 -24.07 7.34
N VAL A 15 -6.31 -23.89 8.39
CA VAL A 15 -7.73 -23.54 8.27
C VAL A 15 -7.89 -22.14 7.66
N LEU A 16 -7.13 -21.16 8.15
CA LEU A 16 -7.18 -19.81 7.59
C LEU A 16 -6.66 -19.74 6.14
N ARG A 17 -5.71 -20.61 5.77
CA ARG A 17 -5.23 -20.72 4.39
C ARG A 17 -6.31 -21.26 3.46
N GLU A 18 -7.03 -22.30 3.88
CA GLU A 18 -8.16 -22.86 3.14
C GLU A 18 -9.29 -21.82 2.97
N HIS A 19 -9.53 -21.01 4.00
CA HIS A 19 -10.55 -19.97 4.00
C HIS A 19 -10.03 -18.56 3.65
N GLY A 20 -8.84 -18.44 3.03
CA GLY A 20 -8.18 -17.15 2.83
C GLY A 20 -9.00 -16.12 2.03
N VAL A 21 -9.79 -16.58 1.05
CA VAL A 21 -10.69 -15.70 0.28
C VAL A 21 -11.84 -15.17 1.15
N THR A 22 -12.43 -16.02 1.99
CA THR A 22 -13.49 -15.62 2.92
C THR A 22 -12.95 -14.66 3.96
N LEU A 23 -11.79 -14.98 4.55
CA LEU A 23 -11.10 -14.13 5.53
C LEU A 23 -10.86 -12.73 4.98
N THR A 24 -10.26 -12.65 3.78
CA THR A 24 -9.96 -11.36 3.15
C THR A 24 -11.22 -10.59 2.79
N THR A 25 -12.25 -11.26 2.29
CA THR A 25 -13.52 -10.61 1.96
C THR A 25 -14.18 -10.00 3.20
N TYR A 26 -14.25 -10.74 4.32
CA TYR A 26 -14.81 -10.25 5.57
C TYR A 26 -13.99 -9.09 6.13
N PHE A 27 -12.67 -9.23 6.10
CA PHE A 27 -11.74 -8.21 6.58
C PHE A 27 -11.92 -6.88 5.84
N TYR A 28 -11.86 -6.85 4.50
CA TYR A 28 -11.97 -5.60 3.75
C TYR A 28 -13.37 -4.98 3.85
N LYS A 29 -14.42 -5.82 3.79
CA LYS A 29 -15.79 -5.33 3.95
C LYS A 29 -15.97 -4.66 5.31
N ARG A 30 -15.45 -5.27 6.38
CA ARG A 30 -15.51 -4.71 7.73
C ARG A 30 -14.69 -3.43 7.84
N MET A 31 -13.42 -3.49 7.43
CA MET A 31 -12.48 -2.37 7.53
C MET A 31 -12.97 -1.13 6.81
N LEU A 32 -13.42 -1.24 5.55
CA LEU A 32 -13.86 -0.08 4.76
C LEU A 32 -15.25 0.44 5.16
N ASN A 33 -16.05 -0.36 5.89
CA ASN A 33 -17.29 0.10 6.50
C ASN A 33 -17.04 0.86 7.81
N ASN A 34 -16.11 0.35 8.64
CA ASN A 34 -15.77 0.95 9.93
C ASN A 34 -14.86 2.18 9.78
N SER A 35 -14.01 2.16 8.75
CA SER A 35 -13.01 3.19 8.43
C SER A 35 -13.09 3.58 6.94
N PRO A 36 -14.14 4.31 6.51
CA PRO A 36 -14.31 4.73 5.12
C PRO A 36 -13.17 5.58 4.58
N GLU A 37 -12.43 6.28 5.45
CA GLU A 37 -11.26 7.09 5.12
C GLU A 37 -10.16 6.27 4.44
N LEU A 38 -10.04 4.98 4.78
CA LEU A 38 -9.04 4.08 4.19
C LEU A 38 -9.29 3.81 2.71
N LYS A 39 -10.47 4.14 2.18
CA LYS A 39 -10.72 4.12 0.73
C LYS A 39 -9.78 5.06 -0.03
N ASN A 40 -9.23 6.10 0.60
CA ASN A 40 -8.24 6.99 0.00
C ASN A 40 -6.81 6.41 -0.01
N VAL A 41 -6.58 5.33 0.74
CA VAL A 41 -5.27 4.69 0.90
C VAL A 41 -5.18 3.43 0.03
N PHE A 42 -6.23 2.61 0.04
CA PHE A 42 -6.33 1.43 -0.79
C PHE A 42 -6.87 1.79 -2.17
N ASN A 43 -6.20 1.32 -3.22
CA ASN A 43 -6.72 1.41 -4.57
C ASN A 43 -7.96 0.51 -4.71
N LEU A 44 -9.14 1.12 -4.87
CA LEU A 44 -10.42 0.43 -4.97
C LEU A 44 -10.54 -0.33 -6.30
N ASP A 45 -9.87 0.12 -7.35
CA ASP A 45 -9.81 -0.60 -8.62
C ASP A 45 -9.13 -1.96 -8.43
N ASP A 46 -8.00 -1.97 -7.70
CA ASP A 46 -7.28 -3.21 -7.36
C ASP A 46 -8.10 -4.14 -6.45
N GLN A 47 -9.04 -3.61 -5.65
CA GLN A 47 -9.92 -4.42 -4.81
C GLN A 47 -10.95 -5.20 -5.60
N THR A 48 -11.49 -4.64 -6.69
CA THR A 48 -12.43 -5.38 -7.56
C THR A 48 -11.80 -6.61 -8.20
N SER A 49 -10.47 -6.61 -8.37
CA SER A 49 -9.71 -7.75 -8.89
C SER A 49 -9.43 -8.87 -7.86
N LEU A 50 -9.78 -8.70 -6.58
CA LEU A 50 -9.45 -9.59 -5.44
C LEU A 50 -7.95 -9.86 -5.23
N ARG A 51 -7.04 -9.23 -6.00
CA ARG A 51 -5.59 -9.50 -5.94
C ARG A 51 -4.92 -8.90 -4.70
N GLN A 52 -5.24 -7.65 -4.36
CA GLN A 52 -4.66 -6.98 -3.20
C GLN A 52 -5.19 -7.54 -1.87
N PRO A 53 -6.50 -7.90 -1.73
CA PRO A 53 -6.98 -8.55 -0.54
C PRO A 53 -6.24 -9.83 -0.17
N ARG A 54 -5.94 -10.66 -1.18
CA ARG A 54 -5.16 -11.90 -1.01
C ARG A 54 -3.74 -11.64 -0.50
N ALA A 55 -3.12 -10.52 -0.89
CA ALA A 55 -1.74 -10.21 -0.51
C ALA A 55 -1.58 -9.94 0.99
N LEU A 56 -2.50 -9.21 1.61
CA LEU A 56 -2.43 -8.90 3.06
C LEU A 56 -2.61 -10.18 3.90
N ALA A 57 -3.64 -10.97 3.64
CA ALA A 57 -3.82 -12.23 4.37
C ALA A 57 -2.68 -13.21 4.11
N ALA A 58 -2.15 -13.27 2.88
CA ALA A 58 -0.98 -14.09 2.60
C ALA A 58 0.25 -13.64 3.41
N ALA A 59 0.46 -12.33 3.61
CA ALA A 59 1.56 -11.83 4.43
C ALA A 59 1.41 -12.22 5.90
N VAL A 60 0.21 -12.07 6.47
CA VAL A 60 -0.08 -12.47 7.86
C VAL A 60 0.05 -13.99 8.03
N LEU A 61 -0.46 -14.78 7.09
CA LEU A 61 -0.32 -16.24 7.13
C LEU A 61 1.14 -16.68 6.97
N ALA A 62 1.89 -16.08 6.04
CA ALA A 62 3.31 -16.35 5.87
C ALA A 62 4.12 -15.98 7.13
N TYR A 63 3.74 -14.90 7.82
CA TYR A 63 4.30 -14.57 9.12
C TYR A 63 3.98 -15.62 10.17
N ALA A 64 2.71 -16.00 10.30
CA ALA A 64 2.27 -17.02 11.25
C ALA A 64 2.94 -18.38 11.02
N GLU A 65 3.20 -18.76 9.76
CA GLU A 65 3.95 -19.97 9.39
C GLU A 65 5.42 -19.92 9.85
N ASN A 66 6.02 -18.72 9.89
CA ASN A 66 7.43 -18.50 10.18
C ASN A 66 7.65 -17.75 11.50
N ILE A 67 6.67 -17.80 12.42
CA ILE A 67 6.64 -16.99 13.65
C ILE A 67 7.84 -17.22 14.58
N GLU A 68 8.45 -18.41 14.51
CA GLU A 68 9.65 -18.77 15.28
C GLU A 68 10.95 -18.28 14.63
N ASN A 69 10.93 -17.99 13.33
CA ASN A 69 12.07 -17.43 12.60
C ASN A 69 11.62 -16.38 11.57
N PRO A 70 11.18 -15.19 12.00
CA PRO A 70 10.68 -14.16 11.08
C PRO A 70 11.74 -13.64 10.10
N THR A 71 13.03 -13.88 10.35
CA THR A 71 14.13 -13.38 9.50
C THR A 71 14.05 -13.90 8.06
N VAL A 72 13.43 -15.06 7.85
CA VAL A 72 13.19 -15.62 6.50
C VAL A 72 12.28 -14.73 5.65
N LEU A 73 11.51 -13.84 6.29
CA LEU A 73 10.59 -12.91 5.65
C LEU A 73 11.25 -11.56 5.35
N ALA A 74 12.55 -11.37 5.59
CA ALA A 74 13.21 -10.09 5.39
C ALA A 74 12.96 -9.48 4.00
N LYS A 75 13.02 -10.29 2.94
CA LYS A 75 12.70 -9.83 1.56
C LYS A 75 11.23 -9.43 1.39
N ALA A 76 10.32 -10.15 2.05
CA ALA A 76 8.89 -9.83 2.01
C ALA A 76 8.60 -8.54 2.79
N VAL A 77 9.18 -8.39 3.99
CA VAL A 77 9.12 -7.19 4.81
C VAL A 77 9.62 -5.97 4.03
N GLU A 78 10.78 -6.07 3.38
CA GLU A 78 11.32 -4.98 2.56
C GLU A 78 10.36 -4.57 1.44
N ARG A 79 9.80 -5.55 0.72
CA ARG A 79 8.82 -5.29 -0.35
C ARG A 79 7.53 -4.66 0.16
N ILE A 80 7.01 -5.13 1.29
CA ILE A 80 5.77 -4.62 1.91
C ILE A 80 5.98 -3.18 2.37
N THR A 81 7.03 -2.96 3.17
CA THR A 81 7.34 -1.64 3.75
C THR A 81 7.67 -0.61 2.68
N THR A 82 8.38 -0.97 1.61
CA THR A 82 8.57 -0.08 0.46
C THR A 82 7.24 0.31 -0.19
N LYS A 83 6.28 -0.62 -0.33
CA LYS A 83 4.95 -0.28 -0.85
C LYS A 83 4.17 0.60 0.13
N HIS A 84 4.24 0.32 1.43
CA HIS A 84 3.60 1.12 2.48
C HIS A 84 4.11 2.56 2.52
N VAL A 85 5.43 2.77 2.48
CA VAL A 85 6.04 4.10 2.42
C VAL A 85 5.58 4.87 1.18
N SER A 86 5.43 4.19 0.03
CA SER A 86 4.90 4.82 -1.19
C SER A 86 3.42 5.22 -1.12
N LEU A 87 2.70 4.74 -0.10
CA LEU A 87 1.29 5.04 0.15
C LEU A 87 1.09 5.89 1.41
N ASP A 88 2.18 6.29 2.06
CA ASP A 88 2.17 7.06 3.30
C ASP A 88 1.41 6.35 4.43
N ILE A 89 1.62 5.03 4.58
CA ILE A 89 1.02 4.25 5.68
C ILE A 89 1.61 4.71 7.02
N GLN A 90 0.72 4.98 7.97
CA GLN A 90 1.04 5.51 9.28
C GLN A 90 0.86 4.47 10.41
N PRO A 91 1.60 4.58 11.53
CA PRO A 91 1.55 3.60 12.62
C PRO A 91 0.15 3.39 13.23
N ASP A 92 -0.66 4.44 13.31
CA ASP A 92 -2.02 4.39 13.84
C ASP A 92 -2.97 3.54 12.99
N GLN A 93 -2.73 3.46 11.68
CA GLN A 93 -3.53 2.64 10.76
C GLN A 93 -3.37 1.13 11.02
N TYR A 94 -2.25 0.69 11.63
CA TYR A 94 -2.08 -0.71 12.04
C TYR A 94 -3.10 -1.12 13.10
N ALA A 95 -3.47 -0.24 14.02
CA ALA A 95 -4.50 -0.56 15.01
C ALA A 95 -5.85 -0.87 14.34
N ILE A 96 -6.22 -0.07 13.32
CA ILE A 96 -7.45 -0.26 12.55
C ILE A 96 -7.41 -1.59 11.78
N VAL A 97 -6.31 -1.87 11.07
CA VAL A 97 -6.13 -3.12 10.32
C VAL A 97 -6.18 -4.33 11.25
N GLY A 98 -5.47 -4.28 12.38
CA GLY A 98 -5.40 -5.36 13.36
C GLY A 98 -6.75 -5.72 13.95
N ASP A 99 -7.52 -4.73 14.40
CA ASP A 99 -8.84 -4.95 14.98
C ASP A 99 -9.79 -5.66 14.00
N ASN A 100 -9.88 -5.13 12.77
CA ASN A 100 -10.74 -5.70 11.74
C ASN A 100 -10.29 -7.11 11.33
N LEU A 101 -8.98 -7.37 11.26
CA LEU A 101 -8.43 -8.67 10.92
C LEU A 101 -8.73 -9.71 12.01
N LEU A 102 -8.55 -9.38 13.28
CA LEU A 102 -8.78 -10.28 14.40
C LEU A 102 -10.26 -10.66 14.52
N HIS A 103 -11.17 -9.71 14.31
CA HIS A 103 -12.60 -10.00 14.22
C HIS A 103 -12.91 -10.95 13.05
N SER A 104 -12.29 -10.76 11.88
CA SER A 104 -12.48 -11.67 10.76
C SER A 104 -11.90 -13.07 11.00
N ILE A 105 -10.77 -13.19 11.71
CA ILE A 105 -10.23 -14.50 12.13
C ILE A 105 -11.20 -15.19 13.10
N SER A 106 -11.74 -14.48 14.08
CA SER A 106 -12.75 -15.00 15.02
C SER A 106 -13.96 -15.57 14.31
N GLU A 107 -14.49 -14.86 13.30
CA GLU A 107 -15.64 -15.32 12.52
C GLU A 107 -15.32 -16.52 11.63
N VAL A 108 -14.15 -16.53 10.97
CA VAL A 108 -13.74 -17.64 10.09
C VAL A 108 -13.47 -18.91 10.89
N LEU A 109 -12.84 -18.79 12.05
CA LEU A 109 -12.56 -19.93 12.93
C LEU A 109 -13.76 -20.31 13.82
N ASN A 110 -14.82 -19.51 13.81
CA ASN A 110 -16.02 -19.68 14.64
C ASN A 110 -15.68 -19.81 16.13
N VAL A 111 -14.82 -18.93 16.62
CA VAL A 111 -14.40 -18.85 18.03
C VAL A 111 -14.79 -17.51 18.64
N PRO A 112 -15.10 -17.43 19.95
CA PRO A 112 -15.31 -16.15 20.61
C PRO A 112 -14.11 -15.21 20.45
N PHE A 113 -14.37 -13.92 20.32
CA PHE A 113 -13.31 -12.92 20.15
C PHE A 113 -12.39 -12.84 21.37
N GLU A 114 -12.92 -13.11 22.56
CA GLU A 114 -12.19 -13.13 23.83
C GLU A 114 -11.42 -14.45 24.07
N SER A 115 -11.40 -15.36 23.09
CA SER A 115 -10.69 -16.63 23.23
C SER A 115 -9.17 -16.47 23.28
N GLU A 116 -8.50 -17.39 23.97
CA GLU A 116 -7.02 -17.45 24.01
C GLU A 116 -6.39 -17.54 22.62
N LEU A 117 -7.11 -18.13 21.65
CA LEU A 117 -6.68 -18.22 20.26
C LEU A 117 -6.60 -16.84 19.60
N ILE A 118 -7.61 -15.99 19.79
CA ILE A 118 -7.61 -14.64 19.22
C ILE A 118 -6.58 -13.76 19.92
N GLU A 119 -6.39 -13.91 21.23
CA GLU A 119 -5.28 -13.25 21.93
C GLU A 119 -3.92 -13.70 21.38
N ALA A 120 -3.73 -14.99 21.08
CA ALA A 120 -2.50 -15.47 20.43
C ALA A 120 -2.28 -14.84 19.05
N TRP A 121 -3.33 -14.74 18.23
CA TRP A 121 -3.27 -14.06 16.92
C TRP A 121 -2.99 -12.56 17.05
N LYS A 122 -3.55 -11.90 18.07
CA LYS A 122 -3.27 -10.50 18.37
C LYS A 122 -1.79 -10.28 18.69
N GLN A 123 -1.20 -11.14 19.53
CA GLN A 123 0.23 -11.05 19.83
C GLN A 123 1.08 -11.28 18.57
N ALA A 124 0.72 -12.23 17.71
CA ALA A 124 1.41 -12.43 16.42
C ALA A 124 1.31 -11.21 15.51
N TYR A 125 0.11 -10.61 15.40
CA TYR A 125 -0.12 -9.41 14.61
C TYR A 125 0.71 -8.23 15.11
N LEU A 126 0.72 -7.97 16.41
CA LEU A 126 1.47 -6.86 17.01
C LEU A 126 2.97 -7.02 16.77
N GLN A 127 3.51 -8.23 16.90
CA GLN A 127 4.92 -8.47 16.59
C GLN A 127 5.28 -8.19 15.12
N LEU A 128 4.41 -8.58 14.18
CA LEU A 128 4.61 -8.23 12.76
C LEU A 128 4.47 -6.72 12.53
N ALA A 129 3.46 -6.08 13.12
CA ALA A 129 3.23 -4.65 13.01
C ALA A 129 4.44 -3.84 13.51
N ASP A 130 5.00 -4.20 14.67
CA ASP A 130 6.18 -3.54 15.23
C ASP A 130 7.40 -3.62 14.29
N ILE A 131 7.59 -4.79 13.64
CA ILE A 131 8.67 -4.97 12.64
C ILE A 131 8.45 -4.04 11.44
N LEU A 132 7.24 -4.05 10.87
CA LEU A 132 6.91 -3.25 9.69
C LEU A 132 7.03 -1.75 9.99
N ILE A 133 6.43 -1.28 11.09
CA ILE A 133 6.50 0.10 11.56
C ILE A 133 7.95 0.54 11.77
N GLY A 134 8.78 -0.31 12.39
CA GLY A 134 10.18 0.01 12.62
C GLY A 134 10.97 0.21 11.32
N VAL A 135 10.75 -0.64 10.32
CA VAL A 135 11.40 -0.52 9.00
C VAL A 135 10.84 0.66 8.20
N GLU A 136 9.53 0.89 8.22
CA GLU A 136 8.88 2.04 7.58
C GLU A 136 9.40 3.36 8.14
N LYS A 137 9.52 3.46 9.47
CA LYS A 137 10.10 4.63 10.13
C LYS A 137 11.50 4.94 9.60
N GLN A 138 12.38 3.94 9.52
CA GLN A 138 13.73 4.13 8.98
C GLN A 138 13.71 4.61 7.52
N LYS A 139 12.80 4.08 6.71
CA LYS A 139 12.64 4.51 5.31
C LYS A 139 12.14 5.94 5.20
N TYR A 140 11.17 6.34 6.01
CA TYR A 140 10.70 7.73 6.06
C TYR A 140 11.84 8.68 6.46
N GLU A 141 12.54 8.39 7.56
CA GLU A 141 13.69 9.18 8.02
C GLU A 141 14.80 9.26 6.96
N GLN A 142 15.08 8.15 6.27
CA GLN A 142 16.06 8.12 5.20
C GLN A 142 15.65 9.04 4.04
N LEU A 143 14.40 8.97 3.58
CA LEU A 143 13.90 9.82 2.50
C LEU A 143 14.01 11.31 2.85
N GLU A 144 13.60 11.70 4.05
CA GLU A 144 13.66 13.08 4.52
C GLU A 144 15.09 13.59 4.69
N SER A 145 16.05 12.70 4.97
CA SER A 145 17.46 13.07 5.11
C SER A 145 18.16 13.39 3.78
N LEU A 146 17.59 12.96 2.65
CA LEU A 146 18.16 13.17 1.32
C LEU A 146 17.87 14.59 0.82
N LYS A 147 18.84 15.20 0.14
CA LYS A 147 18.62 16.50 -0.51
C LYS A 147 17.53 16.38 -1.58
N GLY A 148 16.44 17.13 -1.42
CA GLY A 148 15.26 17.07 -2.31
C GLY A 148 14.31 15.89 -2.02
N GLY A 149 14.57 15.13 -0.96
CA GLY A 149 13.72 14.04 -0.50
C GLY A 149 12.60 14.50 0.42
N TRP A 150 11.55 13.68 0.52
CA TRP A 150 10.40 13.89 1.39
C TRP A 150 9.77 12.56 1.77
N ALA A 151 9.07 12.53 2.90
CA ALA A 151 8.15 11.46 3.26
C ALA A 151 6.70 11.87 2.95
N GLY A 152 5.84 10.88 2.73
CA GLY A 152 4.43 11.10 2.42
C GLY A 152 4.19 11.73 1.04
N TRP A 153 3.18 12.59 0.98
CA TRP A 153 2.70 13.19 -0.26
C TRP A 153 3.22 14.63 -0.45
N ARG A 154 3.79 14.91 -1.61
CA ARG A 154 4.21 16.26 -2.02
C ARG A 154 3.43 16.67 -3.27
N SER A 155 3.08 17.96 -3.37
CA SER A 155 2.28 18.48 -4.48
C SER A 155 3.14 18.77 -5.72
N PHE A 156 2.72 18.20 -6.86
CA PHE A 156 3.34 18.38 -8.17
C PHE A 156 2.33 18.92 -9.17
N GLU A 157 2.81 19.76 -10.09
CA GLU A 157 2.05 20.26 -11.23
C GLU A 157 2.42 19.45 -12.49
N ILE A 158 1.41 19.15 -13.31
CA ILE A 158 1.62 18.60 -14.65
C ILE A 158 2.03 19.76 -15.58
N THR A 159 3.32 19.84 -15.90
CA THR A 159 3.83 20.93 -16.76
C THR A 159 3.81 20.60 -18.25
N GLN A 160 3.71 19.31 -18.60
CA GLN A 160 3.68 18.85 -19.98
C GLN A 160 2.97 17.50 -20.08
N ILE A 161 2.26 17.27 -21.19
CA ILE A 161 1.64 16.00 -21.54
C ILE A 161 1.97 15.71 -23.01
N ASP A 162 2.77 14.68 -23.26
CA ASP A 162 3.16 14.25 -24.60
C ASP A 162 2.42 12.97 -25.00
N PRO A 163 1.87 12.87 -26.22
CA PRO A 163 1.29 11.62 -26.70
C PRO A 163 2.37 10.56 -26.93
N LEU A 164 2.07 9.32 -26.58
CA LEU A 164 2.87 8.11 -26.89
C LEU A 164 2.05 7.16 -27.75
N GLU A 165 2.69 6.14 -28.33
CA GLU A 165 1.99 5.13 -29.15
C GLU A 165 0.87 4.41 -28.39
N SER A 166 1.06 4.14 -27.10
CA SER A 166 0.13 3.39 -26.25
C SER A 166 -0.45 4.18 -25.07
N GLY A 167 -0.35 5.52 -25.10
CA GLY A 167 -0.79 6.33 -23.97
C GLY A 167 -0.26 7.77 -24.00
N LYS A 168 0.11 8.30 -22.83
CA LYS A 168 0.68 9.65 -22.68
C LYS A 168 1.83 9.64 -21.69
N ARG A 169 2.79 10.54 -21.88
CA ARG A 169 3.83 10.87 -20.91
C ARG A 169 3.47 12.16 -20.19
N PHE A 170 3.49 12.14 -18.87
CA PHE A 170 3.25 13.30 -18.02
C PHE A 170 4.57 13.77 -17.42
N THR A 171 4.89 15.06 -17.55
CA THR A 171 6.02 15.69 -16.85
C THR A 171 5.50 16.39 -15.61
N LEU A 172 5.97 15.95 -14.45
CA LEU A 172 5.57 16.43 -13.13
C LEU A 172 6.69 17.25 -12.50
N LYS A 173 6.39 18.47 -12.05
CA LYS A 173 7.33 19.31 -11.30
C LYS A 173 6.77 19.69 -9.94
N ALA A 174 7.62 19.72 -8.92
CA ALA A 174 7.20 20.11 -7.58
C ALA A 174 6.69 21.57 -7.57
N THR A 175 5.55 21.79 -6.93
CA THR A 175 4.87 23.10 -6.89
C THR A 175 5.55 24.12 -5.98
N ASP A 176 6.36 23.66 -5.04
CA ASP A 176 7.21 24.49 -4.18
C ASP A 176 8.51 24.94 -4.88
N HIS A 177 8.76 24.46 -6.11
CA HIS A 177 9.95 24.75 -6.92
C HIS A 177 11.29 24.34 -6.28
N GLU A 178 11.27 23.49 -5.25
CA GLU A 178 12.46 22.92 -4.64
C GLU A 178 12.93 21.68 -5.39
N ASP A 179 14.22 21.33 -5.25
CA ASP A 179 14.81 20.11 -5.86
C ASP A 179 14.00 18.84 -5.50
N VAL A 180 14.00 17.87 -6.41
CA VAL A 180 13.46 16.52 -6.18
C VAL A 180 14.58 15.49 -6.23
N LEU A 181 14.34 14.27 -5.73
CA LEU A 181 15.33 13.19 -5.80
C LEU A 181 15.55 12.74 -7.24
N THR A 182 16.81 12.59 -7.65
CA THR A 182 17.15 11.78 -8.82
C THR A 182 16.74 10.34 -8.59
N SER A 183 16.31 9.63 -9.63
CA SER A 183 15.86 8.25 -9.49
C SER A 183 16.41 7.37 -10.61
N PRO A 184 16.87 6.14 -10.34
CA PRO A 184 17.28 5.23 -11.40
C PRO A 184 16.07 4.74 -12.21
N ALA A 185 16.34 4.21 -13.41
CA ALA A 185 15.36 3.40 -14.12
C ALA A 185 14.94 2.21 -13.25
N ASN A 186 13.69 1.75 -13.40
CA ASN A 186 13.03 0.72 -12.61
C ASN A 186 12.56 1.09 -11.19
N ALA A 187 12.95 2.24 -10.65
CA ALA A 187 12.26 2.79 -9.49
C ALA A 187 10.83 3.24 -9.87
N PHE A 188 10.02 3.59 -8.88
CA PHE A 188 8.65 4.04 -9.10
C PHE A 188 8.30 5.18 -8.14
N ILE A 189 7.32 5.98 -8.53
CA ILE A 189 6.59 6.90 -7.65
C ILE A 189 5.14 6.47 -7.57
N SER A 190 4.45 6.76 -6.47
CA SER A 190 2.99 6.71 -6.43
C SER A 190 2.44 8.09 -6.76
N VAL A 191 1.45 8.14 -7.63
CA VAL A 191 0.67 9.34 -7.95
C VAL A 191 -0.74 9.14 -7.40
N LYS A 192 -1.22 10.13 -6.65
CA LYS A 192 -2.56 10.16 -6.07
C LYS A 192 -3.37 11.26 -6.72
N VAL A 193 -4.55 10.88 -7.22
CA VAL A 193 -5.47 11.73 -7.99
C VAL A 193 -6.84 11.78 -7.32
N GLN A 194 -7.57 12.85 -7.57
CA GLN A 194 -8.97 12.98 -7.18
C GLN A 194 -9.85 12.22 -8.16
N VAL A 195 -10.79 11.45 -7.63
CA VAL A 195 -11.79 10.74 -8.43
C VAL A 195 -12.84 11.77 -8.90
N PRO A 196 -13.11 11.89 -10.21
CA PRO A 196 -14.08 12.85 -10.73
C PRO A 196 -15.43 12.75 -10.02
N GLU A 197 -16.00 13.91 -9.64
CA GLU A 197 -17.31 14.03 -8.99
C GLU A 197 -17.44 13.34 -7.61
N GLN A 198 -16.34 12.84 -7.04
CA GLN A 198 -16.32 12.20 -5.72
C GLN A 198 -15.34 12.92 -4.77
N GLN A 199 -15.61 12.88 -3.47
CA GLN A 199 -14.66 13.33 -2.43
C GLN A 199 -13.75 12.17 -2.03
N LEU A 200 -13.05 11.61 -3.02
CA LEU A 200 -12.23 10.43 -2.87
C LEU A 200 -10.95 10.58 -3.69
N GLU A 201 -9.82 10.20 -3.10
CA GLU A 201 -8.54 10.11 -3.77
C GLU A 201 -8.17 8.66 -4.05
N GLN A 202 -7.43 8.40 -5.13
CA GLN A 202 -6.91 7.07 -5.45
C GLN A 202 -5.41 7.14 -5.77
N PRO A 203 -4.56 6.36 -5.08
CA PRO A 203 -3.14 6.28 -5.38
C PRO A 203 -2.79 5.10 -6.29
N LYS A 204 -1.87 5.31 -7.24
CA LYS A 204 -1.30 4.23 -8.06
C LYS A 204 0.19 4.44 -8.28
N ALA A 205 0.94 3.33 -8.26
CA ALA A 205 2.37 3.34 -8.54
C ALA A 205 2.65 3.34 -10.05
N PHE A 206 3.57 4.19 -10.48
CA PHE A 206 4.07 4.25 -11.85
C PHE A 206 5.59 4.06 -11.86
N LYS A 207 6.02 3.05 -12.61
CA LYS A 207 7.43 2.67 -12.71
C LYS A 207 8.12 3.52 -13.78
N PHE A 208 9.32 4.00 -13.48
CA PHE A 208 10.14 4.73 -14.43
C PHE A 208 10.80 3.77 -15.42
N THR A 209 10.65 4.08 -16.71
CA THR A 209 11.32 3.41 -17.83
C THR A 209 12.78 3.87 -17.96
N GLU A 210 13.05 5.12 -17.62
CA GLU A 210 14.36 5.78 -17.69
C GLU A 210 14.76 6.40 -16.35
N ALA A 211 16.03 6.76 -16.20
CA ALA A 211 16.47 7.52 -15.02
C ALA A 211 15.82 8.92 -15.01
N GLN A 212 15.55 9.43 -13.82
CA GLN A 212 14.92 10.72 -13.58
C GLN A 212 15.91 11.69 -12.94
N GLU A 213 15.86 12.93 -13.40
CA GLU A 213 16.69 14.02 -12.92
C GLU A 213 16.06 14.73 -11.71
N ASN A 214 16.81 15.65 -11.09
CA ASN A 214 16.42 16.30 -9.84
C ASN A 214 15.44 17.49 -10.00
N ASN A 215 14.83 17.66 -11.18
CA ASN A 215 13.97 18.81 -11.49
C ASN A 215 12.55 18.43 -11.93
N ALA A 216 12.33 17.20 -12.39
CA ALA A 216 11.04 16.72 -12.87
C ALA A 216 11.00 15.19 -12.93
N TYR A 217 9.80 14.63 -12.78
CA TYR A 217 9.53 13.22 -13.07
C TYR A 217 8.74 13.06 -14.36
N HIS A 218 9.06 12.02 -15.13
CA HIS A 218 8.36 11.64 -16.34
C HIS A 218 7.65 10.31 -16.11
N VAL A 219 6.33 10.33 -16.19
CA VAL A 219 5.47 9.17 -15.96
C VAL A 219 4.78 8.79 -17.26
N GLU A 220 5.01 7.57 -17.72
CA GLU A 220 4.27 7.01 -18.85
C GLU A 220 3.02 6.30 -18.35
N VAL A 221 1.86 6.72 -18.86
CA VAL A 221 0.55 6.22 -18.46
C VAL A 221 -0.12 5.60 -19.68
N GLN A 222 -0.53 4.34 -19.53
CA GLN A 222 -1.29 3.58 -20.52
C GLN A 222 -2.72 3.37 -20.01
N PRO A 223 -3.73 3.34 -20.89
CA PRO A 223 -5.10 3.05 -20.49
C PRO A 223 -5.23 1.63 -19.98
N GLU A 224 -6.04 1.43 -18.93
CA GLU A 224 -6.33 0.11 -18.39
C GLU A 224 -7.64 -0.42 -18.97
N GLU A 225 -7.66 -1.66 -19.43
CA GLU A 225 -8.89 -2.31 -19.91
C GLU A 225 -9.71 -2.85 -18.73
N ASN A 226 -11.05 -2.81 -18.84
CA ASN A 226 -11.99 -3.25 -17.80
C ASN A 226 -11.80 -2.57 -16.43
N HIS A 227 -11.39 -1.29 -16.44
CA HIS A 227 -11.24 -0.50 -15.24
C HIS A 227 -12.60 -0.07 -14.65
N THR A 228 -12.58 0.24 -13.36
CA THR A 228 -13.66 0.96 -12.68
C THR A 228 -13.42 2.48 -12.73
N GLU A 229 -14.38 3.26 -12.26
CA GLU A 229 -14.25 4.72 -12.06
C GLU A 229 -13.08 5.13 -11.14
N PHE A 230 -12.45 4.17 -10.43
CA PHE A 230 -11.32 4.41 -9.54
C PHE A 230 -9.93 4.25 -10.21
N SER A 231 -9.85 3.90 -11.50
CA SER A 231 -8.56 3.74 -12.16
C SER A 231 -7.83 5.07 -12.32
N VAL A 232 -6.76 5.23 -11.56
CA VAL A 232 -5.85 6.39 -11.61
C VAL A 232 -5.29 6.60 -13.02
N ALA A 233 -4.99 5.53 -13.76
CA ALA A 233 -4.43 5.63 -15.10
C ALA A 233 -5.42 6.28 -16.08
N ASN A 234 -6.67 5.79 -16.10
CA ASN A 234 -7.73 6.36 -16.94
C ASN A 234 -8.12 7.77 -16.49
N ILE A 235 -8.23 8.02 -15.17
CA ILE A 235 -8.48 9.36 -14.63
C ILE A 235 -7.43 10.36 -15.13
N LEU A 236 -6.14 10.02 -15.03
CA LEU A 236 -5.05 10.88 -15.53
C LEU A 236 -5.19 11.15 -17.02
N LEU A 237 -5.46 10.11 -17.83
CA LEU A 237 -5.53 10.23 -19.27
C LEU A 237 -6.72 11.08 -19.75
N GLU A 238 -7.86 11.00 -19.05
CA GLU A 238 -9.14 11.55 -19.50
C GLU A 238 -9.45 12.92 -18.86
N HIS A 239 -9.08 13.12 -17.59
CA HIS A 239 -9.52 14.29 -16.81
C HIS A 239 -8.42 15.30 -16.51
N TYR A 240 -7.16 14.86 -16.37
CA TYR A 240 -6.05 15.76 -16.03
C TYR A 240 -5.45 16.45 -17.27
N ARG A 241 -5.01 17.70 -17.09
CA ARG A 241 -4.45 18.60 -18.10
C ARG A 241 -3.18 19.29 -17.58
N VAL A 242 -2.47 19.96 -18.48
CA VAL A 242 -1.33 20.81 -18.09
C VAL A 242 -1.84 21.92 -17.16
N GLY A 243 -1.14 22.14 -16.06
CA GLY A 243 -1.49 23.06 -14.99
C GLY A 243 -2.22 22.42 -13.81
N ASP A 244 -2.76 21.20 -13.96
CA ASP A 244 -3.40 20.49 -12.86
C ASP A 244 -2.36 19.94 -11.88
N GLN A 245 -2.78 19.79 -10.62
CA GLN A 245 -1.93 19.30 -9.53
C GLN A 245 -2.27 17.87 -9.13
N VAL A 246 -1.23 17.10 -8.81
CA VAL A 246 -1.30 15.73 -8.29
C VAL A 246 -0.43 15.60 -7.05
N GLN A 247 -0.75 14.63 -6.19
CA GLN A 247 0.07 14.30 -5.03
C GLN A 247 1.02 13.15 -5.38
N VAL A 248 2.29 13.27 -5.03
CA VAL A 248 3.35 12.34 -5.44
C VAL A 248 4.17 11.87 -4.24
N SER A 249 4.41 10.56 -4.13
CA SER A 249 5.35 9.98 -3.16
C SER A 249 6.79 10.14 -3.64
N ALA A 250 7.76 10.10 -2.73
CA ALA A 250 9.16 10.01 -3.12
C ALA A 250 9.44 8.73 -3.94
N PRO A 251 10.45 8.76 -4.83
CA PRO A 251 10.82 7.60 -5.63
C PRO A 251 11.40 6.48 -4.77
N LEU A 252 10.94 5.26 -5.02
CA LEU A 252 11.31 4.05 -4.28
C LEU A 252 11.71 2.92 -5.24
N THR A 253 12.54 1.99 -4.75
CA THR A 253 12.99 0.81 -5.52
C THR A 253 12.56 -0.46 -4.80
N LEU A 254 12.05 -1.44 -5.56
CA LEU A 254 11.70 -2.79 -5.08
C LEU A 254 12.83 -3.80 -5.33
#